data_AF-A0A7V6P0S7-F1
#
_entry.id   AF-A0A7V6P0S7-F1
#
_cell.length_a   1.000
_cell.length_b   1.000
_cell.length_c   1.000
_cell.angle_alpha   90.00
_cell.angle_beta   90.00
_cell.angle_gamma   90.00
#
_symmetry.space_group_name_H-M   'P 1'
#
loop_
_entity.id
_entity.type
_entity.pdbx_description
1 polymer ?
#
loop_
_entity_poly.entity_id
_entity_poly.type
_entity_poly.pdbx_seq_one_letter_code
_entity_poly.pdbx_strand_id
1 'polypeptide(L)'
;MHANLKQSFKKIAMELSKLGSPSKKIIKIGTWLFLGLLTIGALLKVLNHTVFGYDWYYEHLSISIIKTSFTMFAEAVIGGILIDFFLKRL
;
A
#
# COMPACT_ATOMS: atom_id res chain seq x y z
N MET A 1 -6.01 -4.04 -25.66
CA MET A 1 -6.34 -3.28 -24.44
C MET A 1 -5.29 -3.36 -23.32
N HIS A 2 -4.70 -4.54 -23.02
CA HIS A 2 -3.67 -4.69 -21.95
C HIS A 2 -2.38 -3.86 -22.12
N ALA A 3 -1.96 -3.56 -23.36
CA ALA A 3 -0.72 -2.83 -23.62
C ALA A 3 -0.75 -1.36 -23.11
N ASN A 4 -1.89 -0.67 -23.25
CA ASN A 4 -2.04 0.74 -22.85
C ASN A 4 -2.00 0.95 -21.33
N LEU A 5 -2.57 0.01 -20.56
CA LEU A 5 -2.54 0.04 -19.09
C LEU A 5 -1.13 -0.15 -18.56
N LYS A 6 -0.40 -1.13 -19.12
CA LYS A 6 1.01 -1.39 -18.77
C LYS A 6 1.89 -0.19 -19.09
N GLN A 7 1.64 0.49 -20.21
CA GLN A 7 2.38 1.69 -20.63
C GLN A 7 2.06 2.91 -19.75
N SER A 8 0.80 3.06 -19.30
CA SER A 8 0.38 4.12 -18.38
C SER A 8 0.95 3.94 -16.98
N PHE A 9 0.90 2.71 -16.43
CA PHE A 9 1.56 2.36 -15.18
C PHE A 9 3.07 2.60 -15.25
N LYS A 10 3.70 2.26 -16.39
CA LYS A 10 5.14 2.49 -16.58
C LYS A 10 5.47 3.98 -16.62
N LYS A 11 4.64 4.82 -17.24
CA LYS A 11 4.78 6.29 -17.21
C LYS A 11 4.64 6.83 -15.79
N ILE A 12 3.62 6.39 -15.06
CA ILE A 12 3.38 6.80 -13.66
C ILE A 12 4.57 6.37 -12.80
N ALA A 13 5.02 5.11 -12.91
CA ALA A 13 6.19 4.61 -12.19
C ALA A 13 7.49 5.36 -12.54
N MET A 14 7.64 5.80 -13.78
CA MET A 14 8.79 6.57 -14.24
C MET A 14 8.77 8.03 -13.75
N GLU A 15 7.59 8.63 -13.63
CA GLU A 15 7.42 9.95 -13.00
C GLU A 15 7.61 9.85 -11.48
N LEU A 16 7.10 8.78 -10.86
CA LEU A 16 7.34 8.45 -9.45
C LEU A 16 8.84 8.20 -9.17
N SER A 17 9.57 7.58 -10.09
CA SER A 17 11.02 7.39 -9.94
C SER A 17 11.82 8.68 -10.14
N LYS A 18 11.22 9.73 -10.68
CA LYS A 18 11.80 11.09 -10.74
C LYS A 18 11.42 11.96 -9.54
N LEU A 19 10.57 11.48 -8.62
CA LEU A 19 10.23 12.19 -7.39
C LEU A 19 11.48 12.50 -6.56
N GLY A 20 11.42 13.61 -5.83
CA GLY A 20 12.45 14.03 -4.90
C GLY A 20 12.73 13.00 -3.80
N SER A 21 13.93 13.08 -3.22
CA SER A 21 14.37 12.28 -2.07
C SER A 21 13.32 12.11 -0.94
N PRO A 22 12.62 13.18 -0.48
CA PRO A 22 11.63 13.04 0.60
C PRO A 22 10.40 12.24 0.18
N SER A 23 9.85 12.50 -1.01
CA SER A 23 8.67 11.80 -1.52
C SER A 23 8.92 10.30 -1.72
N LYS A 24 10.11 9.94 -2.23
CA LYS A 24 10.52 8.53 -2.34
C LYS A 24 10.60 7.83 -0.98
N LYS A 25 11.09 8.52 0.06
CA LYS A 25 11.15 7.94 1.42
C LYS A 25 9.74 7.66 1.96
N ILE A 26 8.80 8.57 1.77
CA ILE A 26 7.42 8.42 2.24
C ILE A 26 6.74 7.22 1.57
N ILE A 27 6.87 7.12 0.24
CA ILE A 27 6.30 5.99 -0.50
C ILE A 27 6.96 4.68 -0.07
N LYS A 28 8.29 4.67 0.14
CA LYS A 28 9.01 3.46 0.59
C LYS A 28 8.58 3.02 1.98
N ILE A 29 8.44 3.96 2.93
CA ILE A 29 7.97 3.68 4.29
C ILE A 29 6.52 3.19 4.26
N GLY A 30 5.64 3.85 3.50
CA GLY A 30 4.25 3.43 3.33
C GLY A 30 4.13 2.05 2.68
N THR A 31 5.01 1.71 1.73
CA THR A 31 5.07 0.37 1.12
C THR A 31 5.50 -0.68 2.15
N TRP A 32 6.47 -0.36 3.01
CA TRP A 32 6.89 -1.26 4.08
C TRP A 32 5.80 -1.49 5.12
N LEU A 33 5.11 -0.42 5.55
CA LEU A 33 3.96 -0.50 6.46
C LEU A 33 2.82 -1.32 5.85
N PHE A 34 2.51 -1.08 4.58
CA PHE A 34 1.54 -1.86 3.81
C PHE A 34 1.88 -3.34 3.81
N LEU A 35 3.11 -3.71 3.42
CA LEU A 35 3.53 -5.11 3.40
C LEU A 35 3.44 -5.75 4.79
N GLY A 36 3.87 -5.03 5.83
CA GLY A 36 3.80 -5.51 7.21
C GLY A 36 2.37 -5.82 7.63
N LEU A 37 1.46 -4.84 7.49
CA LEU A 37 0.05 -5.01 7.86
C LEU A 37 -0.66 -6.06 7.01
N LEU A 38 -0.39 -6.11 5.70
CA LEU A 38 -0.96 -7.11 4.80
C LEU A 38 -0.55 -8.52 5.22
N THR A 39 0.72 -8.71 5.57
CA THR A 39 1.25 -10.01 6.02
C THR A 39 0.61 -10.42 7.34
N ILE A 40 0.49 -9.49 8.30
CA ILE A 40 -0.16 -9.76 9.60
C ILE A 40 -1.62 -10.14 9.40
N GLY A 41 -2.37 -9.38 8.59
CA GLY A 41 -3.77 -9.66 8.30
C GLY A 41 -3.96 -11.00 7.59
N ALA A 42 -3.11 -11.32 6.61
CA ALA A 42 -3.16 -12.59 5.90
C ALA A 42 -2.83 -13.78 6.82
N LEU A 43 -1.79 -13.66 7.65
CA LEU A 43 -1.43 -14.69 8.64
C LEU A 43 -2.57 -14.92 9.63
N LEU A 44 -3.17 -13.83 10.14
CA LEU A 44 -4.29 -13.93 11.07
C LEU A 44 -5.49 -14.66 10.43
N LYS A 45 -5.78 -14.37 9.16
CA LYS A 45 -6.83 -15.06 8.40
C LYS A 45 -6.56 -16.56 8.25
N VAL A 46 -5.34 -16.91 7.87
CA VAL A 46 -4.93 -18.32 7.71
C VAL A 46 -4.98 -19.05 9.05
N LEU A 47 -4.42 -18.47 10.11
CA LEU A 47 -4.47 -19.05 11.46
C LEU A 47 -5.90 -19.22 11.96
N ASN A 48 -6.78 -18.23 11.72
CA ASN A 48 -8.19 -18.31 12.09
C ASN A 48 -8.87 -19.54 11.46
N HIS A 49 -8.61 -19.78 10.18
CA HIS A 49 -9.24 -20.87 9.44
C HIS A 49 -8.60 -22.24 9.72
N THR A 50 -7.31 -22.27 10.08
CA THR A 50 -6.54 -23.54 10.15
C THR A 50 -6.34 -24.04 11.58
N VAL A 51 -6.18 -23.12 12.54
CA VAL A 51 -5.79 -23.45 13.92
C VAL A 51 -6.89 -23.12 14.93
N PHE A 52 -7.58 -21.98 14.78
CA PHE A 52 -8.57 -21.52 15.77
C PHE A 52 -9.99 -22.04 15.55
N GLY A 53 -10.23 -22.83 14.50
CA GLY A 53 -11.56 -23.42 14.27
C GLY A 53 -12.62 -22.40 13.83
N TYR A 54 -12.21 -21.41 13.02
CA TYR A 54 -13.04 -20.35 12.43
C TYR A 54 -13.84 -19.54 13.45
N ASP A 55 -13.32 -18.37 13.80
CA ASP A 55 -14.01 -17.38 14.62
C ASP A 55 -14.30 -16.11 13.80
N TRP A 56 -15.53 -15.62 13.90
CA TRP A 56 -16.03 -14.49 13.12
C TRP A 56 -15.34 -13.17 13.47
N TYR A 57 -14.94 -12.98 14.72
CA TYR A 57 -14.23 -11.78 15.18
C TYR A 57 -12.84 -11.70 14.56
N TYR A 58 -12.10 -12.81 14.55
CA TYR A 58 -10.78 -12.87 13.92
C TYR A 58 -10.86 -12.75 12.39
N GLU A 59 -11.90 -13.30 11.76
CA GLU A 59 -12.16 -13.10 10.33
C GLU A 59 -12.35 -11.60 10.02
N HIS A 60 -13.22 -10.92 10.79
CA HIS A 60 -13.47 -9.49 10.60
C HIS A 60 -12.22 -8.63 10.83
N LEU A 61 -11.47 -8.91 11.90
CA LEU A 61 -10.21 -8.23 12.19
C LEU A 61 -9.20 -8.42 11.05
N SER A 62 -9.02 -9.65 10.56
CA SER A 62 -8.08 -9.93 9.48
C SER A 62 -8.42 -9.14 8.21
N ILE A 63 -9.70 -9.11 7.82
CA ILE A 63 -10.18 -8.37 6.66
C ILE A 63 -10.01 -6.85 6.87
N SER A 64 -10.30 -6.35 8.07
CA SER A 64 -10.14 -4.94 8.41
C SER A 64 -8.67 -4.50 8.32
N ILE A 65 -7.74 -5.31 8.84
CA ILE A 65 -6.30 -5.08 8.75
C ILE A 65 -5.84 -5.07 7.28
N ILE A 66 -6.29 -6.05 6.49
CA ILE A 66 -5.98 -6.12 5.06
C ILE A 66 -6.48 -4.87 4.34
N LYS A 67 -7.74 -4.47 4.53
CA LYS A 67 -8.29 -3.24 3.91
C LYS A 67 -7.52 -2.00 4.31
N THR A 68 -7.23 -1.86 5.61
CA THR A 68 -6.47 -0.72 6.14
C THR A 68 -5.07 -0.65 5.55
N SER A 69 -4.42 -1.79 5.30
CA SER A 69 -3.11 -1.82 4.65
C SER A 69 -3.17 -1.18 3.25
N PHE A 70 -4.18 -1.51 2.44
CA PHE A 70 -4.36 -0.91 1.11
C PHE A 70 -4.66 0.58 1.18
N THR A 71 -5.46 1.02 2.15
CA THR A 71 -5.71 2.45 2.38
C THR A 71 -4.41 3.19 2.71
N MET A 72 -3.60 2.68 3.64
CA MET A 72 -2.31 3.28 3.98
C MET A 72 -1.35 3.32 2.80
N PHE A 73 -1.34 2.29 1.95
CA PHE A 73 -0.54 2.29 0.73
C PHE A 73 -0.98 3.42 -0.21
N ALA A 74 -2.29 3.55 -0.44
CA ALA A 74 -2.84 4.62 -1.28
C ALA A 74 -2.51 6.01 -0.72
N GLU A 75 -2.66 6.22 0.58
CA GLU A 75 -2.33 7.47 1.27
C GLU A 75 -0.83 7.80 1.15
N ALA A 76 0.06 6.82 1.29
CA ALA A 76 1.49 7.04 1.13
C ALA A 76 1.87 7.41 -0.30
N VAL A 77 1.22 6.82 -1.31
CA VAL A 77 1.43 7.16 -2.73
C VAL A 77 0.92 8.58 -3.02
N ILE A 78 -0.31 8.90 -2.62
CA ILE A 78 -0.91 10.22 -2.81
C ILE A 78 -0.13 11.29 -2.05
N GLY A 79 0.17 11.05 -0.78
CA GLY A 79 0.94 11.95 0.08
C GLY A 79 2.35 12.20 -0.45
N GLY A 80 3.03 11.17 -0.95
CA GLY A 80 4.34 11.31 -1.60
C GLY A 80 4.31 12.19 -2.84
N ILE A 81 3.27 12.06 -3.68
CA ILE A 81 3.07 12.89 -4.87
C ILE A 81 2.74 14.34 -4.48
N LEU A 82 1.83 14.54 -3.53
CA LEU A 82 1.47 15.88 -3.04
C LEU A 82 2.69 16.61 -2.47
N ILE A 83 3.51 15.92 -1.66
CA ILE A 83 4.72 16.51 -1.08
C ILE A 83 5.72 16.92 -2.15
N ASP A 84 5.90 16.13 -3.22
CA ASP A 84 6.77 16.51 -4.34
C ASP A 84 6.23 17.75 -5.08
N PHE A 85 4.92 17.82 -5.28
CA PHE A 85 4.28 18.97 -5.91
C PHE A 85 4.47 20.26 -5.10
N PHE A 86 4.30 20.20 -3.78
CA PHE A 86 4.55 21.35 -2.91
C PHE A 86 6.04 21.72 -2.87
N LEU A 87 6.95 20.75 -2.80
CA LEU A 87 8.40 20.99 -2.79
C LEU A 87 8.94 21.54 -4.12
N LYS A 88 8.36 21.18 -5.26
CA LYS A 88 8.73 21.75 -6.57
C LYS A 88 8.17 23.15 -6.82
N ARG A 89 7.15 23.55 -6.06
CA ARG A 89 6.50 24.86 -6.16
C ARG A 89 7.12 25.90 -5.22
N LEU A 90 7.94 25.46 -4.27
CA LEU A 90 8.71 26.29 -3.34
C LEU A 90 10.09 26.58 -3.92
#